data_AF-A0A4Q3WCD6-F1
#
_entry.id   AF-A0A4Q3WCD6-F1
#
_cell.length_a   1.000
_cell.length_b   1.000
_cell.length_c   1.000
_cell.angle_alpha   90.00
_cell.angle_beta   90.00
_cell.angle_gamma   90.00
#
_symmetry.space_group_name_H-M   'P 1'
#
loop_
_entity.id
_entity.type
_entity.pdbx_description
1 polymer ?
#
loop_
_entity_poly.entity_id
_entity_poly.type
_entity_poly.pdbx_seq_one_letter_code
_entity_poly.pdbx_strand_id
1 'polypeptide(L)'
;MSPQHGSSPKDERARWMRELERLSGFKTQILLYGNVKDTVLYPLGWGANPVVAGDKLGSLREALFEFLNSRGIYQIVGAYNLIDGLVFSDTAPMSWGQEPDPLPEDKERLSMSRLYEHLLVENEKLVQNMLKGISRAPRPNNPEEPFDVALQQMRLCLLNRRVPCAFVLEHASQLIGSANHMQMAERLSFLRLVKTAGESGIIPIKRDGVAREAHNLLIIVADRLTDLPTWLYLNNPFSSGIEVEVPRASERRHFFDLYLPSSIKNNEVQGERGFEDLVDLTDGMSVRDLYGIRKVARETRADDGSPLKFKELVDRYRYGDRESEWDSLSPTRLVHAEKELGKRVIGQEAAVSACASAGCPP
;
A
#
# COMPACT_ATOMS: atom_id res chain seq x y z
N MET A 1 -33.55 -28.41 -18.83
CA MET A 1 -33.09 -27.55 -17.72
C MET A 1 -31.58 -27.58 -17.72
N SER A 2 -30.94 -26.54 -18.25
CA SER A 2 -29.48 -26.44 -18.29
C SER A 2 -28.96 -26.11 -16.89
N PRO A 3 -27.89 -26.76 -16.41
CA PRO A 3 -27.35 -26.47 -15.09
C PRO A 3 -26.67 -25.11 -15.09
N GLN A 4 -27.23 -24.17 -14.30
CA GLN A 4 -26.59 -22.90 -13.98
C GLN A 4 -25.23 -23.19 -13.34
N HIS A 5 -24.15 -22.87 -14.04
CA HIS A 5 -22.82 -22.84 -13.45
C HIS A 5 -22.81 -21.68 -12.45
N GLY A 6 -22.92 -22.01 -11.17
CA GLY A 6 -22.61 -21.06 -10.10
C GLY A 6 -21.15 -20.66 -10.23
N SER A 7 -20.89 -19.49 -10.83
CA SER A 7 -19.57 -18.88 -10.79
C SER A 7 -19.22 -18.66 -9.32
N SER A 8 -18.13 -19.28 -8.86
CA SER A 8 -17.48 -18.89 -7.60
C SER A 8 -17.43 -17.35 -7.55
N PRO A 9 -17.77 -16.70 -6.42
CA PRO A 9 -17.61 -15.25 -6.29
C PRO A 9 -16.19 -14.89 -6.73
N LYS A 10 -16.07 -13.96 -7.68
CA LYS A 10 -14.76 -13.50 -8.15
C LYS A 10 -14.05 -12.91 -6.93
N ASP A 11 -12.84 -13.38 -6.67
CA ASP A 11 -12.00 -12.81 -5.62
C ASP A 11 -11.61 -11.37 -6.01
N GLU A 12 -12.23 -10.40 -5.36
CA GLU A 12 -12.08 -8.96 -5.63
C GLU A 12 -10.77 -8.39 -5.04
N ARG A 13 -10.00 -9.21 -4.32
CA ARG A 13 -8.72 -8.79 -3.72
C ARG A 13 -7.67 -8.50 -4.79
N ALA A 14 -6.83 -7.52 -4.46
CA ALA A 14 -5.69 -7.15 -5.29
C ALA A 14 -4.82 -8.37 -5.65
N ARG A 15 -4.29 -8.41 -6.87
CA ARG A 15 -3.45 -9.54 -7.31
C ARG A 15 -2.27 -9.79 -6.36
N TRP A 16 -1.56 -8.74 -5.94
CA TRP A 16 -0.40 -8.85 -5.06
C TRP A 16 -0.75 -9.49 -3.71
N MET A 17 -1.96 -9.26 -3.20
CA MET A 17 -2.47 -9.87 -1.96
C MET A 17 -2.65 -11.38 -2.09
N ARG A 18 -3.19 -11.83 -3.22
CA ARG A 18 -3.34 -13.26 -3.54
C ARG A 18 -1.99 -13.94 -3.74
N GLU A 19 -1.05 -13.24 -4.37
CA GLU A 19 0.33 -13.73 -4.52
C GLU A 19 1.05 -13.80 -3.16
N LEU A 20 0.84 -12.81 -2.28
CA LEU A 20 1.38 -12.80 -0.93
C LEU A 20 0.81 -13.96 -0.09
N GLU A 21 -0.49 -14.21 -0.16
CA GLU A 21 -1.14 -15.36 0.48
C GLU A 21 -0.53 -16.69 0.01
N ARG A 22 -0.35 -16.85 -1.30
CA ARG A 22 0.25 -18.05 -1.88
C ARG A 22 1.71 -18.22 -1.47
N LEU A 23 2.53 -17.17 -1.61
CA LEU A 23 3.98 -17.24 -1.43
C LEU A 23 4.37 -17.34 0.06
N SER A 24 3.64 -16.68 0.96
CA SER A 24 3.88 -16.77 2.41
C SER A 24 3.69 -18.19 2.98
N GLY A 25 3.08 -19.10 2.22
CA GLY A 25 2.96 -20.51 2.61
C GLY A 25 4.25 -21.31 2.50
N PHE A 26 5.28 -20.84 1.78
CA PHE A 26 6.51 -21.61 1.55
C PHE A 26 7.78 -20.77 1.34
N LYS A 27 7.66 -19.45 1.14
CA LYS A 27 8.79 -18.52 1.09
C LYS A 27 9.06 -17.98 2.48
N THR A 28 10.35 -17.83 2.80
CA THR A 28 10.81 -17.23 4.06
C THR A 28 11.15 -15.75 3.87
N GLN A 29 11.32 -15.29 2.62
CA GLN A 29 11.54 -13.90 2.28
C GLN A 29 10.67 -13.47 1.10
N ILE A 30 9.97 -12.35 1.23
CA ILE A 30 9.13 -11.78 0.17
C ILE A 30 9.52 -10.31 -0.02
N LEU A 31 9.73 -9.89 -1.27
CA LEU A 31 10.07 -8.52 -1.62
C LEU A 31 8.85 -7.86 -2.27
N LEU A 32 8.26 -6.87 -1.61
CA LEU A 32 7.18 -6.05 -2.17
C LEU A 32 7.78 -4.80 -2.81
N TYR A 33 7.38 -4.50 -4.05
CA TYR A 33 7.86 -3.33 -4.79
C TYR A 33 6.81 -2.75 -5.72
N GLY A 34 7.00 -1.52 -6.22
CA GLY A 34 6.04 -0.84 -7.10
C GLY A 34 5.25 0.24 -6.36
N ASN A 35 3.92 0.17 -6.37
CA ASN A 35 2.99 1.15 -5.78
C ASN A 35 2.89 1.05 -4.24
N VAL A 36 4.02 0.83 -3.56
CA VAL A 36 4.10 0.54 -2.11
C VAL A 36 3.86 1.76 -1.21
N LYS A 37 3.84 2.97 -1.79
CA LYS A 37 3.63 4.25 -1.09
C LYS A 37 2.17 4.72 -1.13
N ASP A 38 1.31 4.04 -1.87
CA ASP A 38 -0.10 4.37 -1.99
C ASP A 38 -0.88 3.93 -0.75
N THR A 39 -2.11 4.42 -0.66
CA THR A 39 -3.15 3.79 0.16
C THR A 39 -3.59 2.50 -0.54
N VAL A 40 -3.92 1.47 0.23
CA VAL A 40 -4.41 0.20 -0.31
C VAL A 40 -5.79 -0.10 0.27
N LEU A 41 -6.64 -0.71 -0.55
CA LEU A 41 -7.93 -1.26 -0.14
C LEU A 41 -7.73 -2.74 0.19
N TYR A 42 -7.98 -3.14 1.43
CA TYR A 42 -7.77 -4.50 1.91
C TYR A 42 -8.95 -5.01 2.76
N PRO A 43 -9.26 -6.31 2.72
CA PRO A 43 -10.34 -6.88 3.51
C PRO A 43 -9.97 -6.97 4.99
N LEU A 44 -10.93 -6.70 5.87
CA LEU A 44 -10.83 -7.03 7.29
C LEU A 44 -11.07 -8.53 7.51
N GLY A 45 -10.33 -9.15 8.44
CA GLY A 45 -10.54 -10.56 8.79
C GLY A 45 -10.15 -11.53 7.66
N TRP A 46 -9.05 -11.25 6.97
CA TRP A 46 -8.51 -12.07 5.87
C TRP A 46 -8.53 -13.58 6.22
N GLY A 47 -9.37 -14.36 5.53
CA GLY A 47 -9.45 -15.81 5.71
C GLY A 47 -10.15 -16.32 6.98
N ALA A 48 -10.81 -15.46 7.75
CA ALA A 48 -11.74 -15.87 8.82
C ALA A 48 -13.19 -15.97 8.29
N ASN A 49 -14.02 -16.78 8.96
CA ASN A 49 -15.48 -16.85 8.73
C ASN A 49 -16.08 -15.42 8.85
N PRO A 50 -17.08 -15.03 8.05
CA PRO A 50 -17.29 -13.68 7.50
C PRO A 50 -17.93 -12.66 8.48
N VAL A 51 -17.57 -12.67 9.75
CA VAL A 51 -18.22 -11.83 10.77
C VAL A 51 -17.75 -10.37 10.70
N VAL A 52 -16.56 -10.10 10.13
CA VAL A 52 -16.07 -8.72 9.89
C VAL A 52 -16.02 -8.44 8.38
N ALA A 53 -17.17 -8.58 7.73
CA ALA A 53 -17.30 -8.32 6.29
C ALA A 53 -17.17 -6.81 6.01
N GLY A 54 -15.98 -6.37 5.62
CA GLY A 54 -15.78 -5.00 5.15
C GLY A 54 -14.35 -4.78 4.65
N ASP A 55 -14.21 -3.89 3.67
CA ASP A 55 -12.91 -3.43 3.21
C ASP A 55 -12.51 -2.13 3.92
N LYS A 56 -11.22 -2.01 4.19
CA LYS A 56 -10.60 -0.84 4.81
C LYS A 56 -9.58 -0.21 3.87
N LEU A 57 -9.52 1.11 3.90
CA LEU A 57 -8.43 1.89 3.30
C LEU A 57 -7.38 2.16 4.36
N GLY A 58 -6.12 1.91 4.03
CA GLY A 58 -5.00 2.18 4.92
C GLY A 58 -3.66 2.15 4.19
N SER A 59 -2.59 2.33 4.94
CA SER A 59 -1.22 2.16 4.47
C SER A 59 -0.92 0.69 4.15
N LEU A 60 0.14 0.45 3.37
CA LEU A 60 0.64 -0.91 3.14
C LEU A 60 1.02 -1.62 4.46
N ARG A 61 1.56 -0.89 5.45
CA ARG A 61 1.86 -1.42 6.79
C ARG A 61 0.61 -2.00 7.46
N GLU A 62 -0.47 -1.23 7.49
CA GLU A 62 -1.73 -1.65 8.11
C GLU A 62 -2.33 -2.85 7.39
N ALA A 63 -2.28 -2.88 6.06
CA ALA A 63 -2.73 -4.03 5.27
C ALA A 63 -1.88 -5.28 5.55
N LEU A 64 -0.56 -5.14 5.68
CA LEU A 64 0.34 -6.27 6.03
C LEU A 64 0.13 -6.76 7.45
N PHE A 65 -0.11 -5.88 8.41
CA PHE A 65 -0.45 -6.27 9.77
C PHE A 65 -1.78 -7.02 9.82
N GLU A 66 -2.82 -6.49 9.16
CA GLU A 66 -4.11 -7.17 9.04
C GLU A 66 -3.94 -8.53 8.37
N PHE A 67 -3.19 -8.61 7.26
CA PHE A 67 -2.86 -9.88 6.58
C PHE A 67 -2.24 -10.89 7.53
N LEU A 68 -1.15 -10.53 8.21
CA LEU A 68 -0.38 -11.46 9.02
C LEU A 68 -1.17 -11.90 10.26
N ASN A 69 -1.94 -11.00 10.87
CA ASN A 69 -2.76 -11.30 12.05
C ASN A 69 -3.95 -12.19 11.72
N SER A 70 -4.70 -11.87 10.68
CA SER A 70 -5.88 -12.62 10.24
C SER A 70 -5.56 -14.05 9.79
N ARG A 71 -4.32 -14.31 9.37
CA ARG A 71 -3.83 -15.68 9.14
C ARG A 71 -3.94 -16.55 10.39
N GLY A 72 -3.87 -15.98 11.59
CA GLY A 72 -3.94 -16.71 12.87
C GLY A 72 -2.78 -17.67 13.09
N ILE A 73 -1.65 -17.46 12.38
CA ILE A 73 -0.46 -18.33 12.44
C ILE A 73 0.66 -17.66 13.24
N TYR A 74 0.87 -16.36 13.03
CA TYR A 74 1.99 -15.63 13.62
C TYR A 74 1.65 -15.16 15.03
N GLN A 75 2.55 -15.42 15.97
CA GLN A 75 2.46 -14.92 17.35
C GLN A 75 3.20 -13.60 17.52
N ILE A 76 4.13 -13.28 16.62
CA ILE A 76 4.84 -12.01 16.57
C ILE A 76 4.71 -11.46 15.17
N VAL A 77 4.15 -10.26 15.04
CA VAL A 77 4.08 -9.48 13.81
C VAL A 77 4.66 -8.10 14.09
N GLY A 78 5.79 -7.79 13.48
CA GLY A 78 6.47 -6.50 13.65
C GLY A 78 6.84 -5.84 12.33
N ALA A 79 7.00 -4.51 12.35
CA ALA A 79 7.58 -3.74 11.26
C ALA A 79 8.73 -2.89 11.77
N TYR A 80 9.81 -2.83 11.00
CA TYR A 80 10.98 -2.01 11.28
C TYR A 80 11.17 -0.97 10.18
N ASN A 81 11.38 0.27 10.59
CA ASN A 81 12.00 1.31 9.77
C ASN A 81 12.99 2.13 10.62
N LEU A 82 13.80 2.94 9.94
CA LEU A 82 14.87 3.71 10.60
C LEU A 82 14.36 4.83 11.52
N ILE A 83 13.10 5.26 11.35
CA ILE A 83 12.51 6.39 12.08
C ILE A 83 11.77 5.91 13.32
N ASP A 84 10.83 4.98 13.18
CA ASP A 84 9.99 4.45 14.27
C ASP A 84 10.70 3.34 15.06
N GLY A 85 11.76 2.75 14.51
CA GLY A 85 12.35 1.53 15.05
C GLY A 85 11.44 0.33 14.80
N LEU A 86 11.44 -0.63 15.73
CA LEU A 86 10.60 -1.83 15.65
C LEU A 86 9.25 -1.59 16.35
N VAL A 87 8.17 -1.68 15.58
CA VAL A 87 6.79 -1.54 16.05
C VAL A 87 6.05 -2.86 15.87
N PHE A 88 5.15 -3.20 16.80
CA PHE A 88 4.38 -4.45 16.78
C PHE A 88 2.91 -4.19 16.50
N SER A 89 2.26 -5.14 15.82
CA SER A 89 0.88 -4.95 15.35
C SER A 89 -0.18 -4.86 16.45
N ASP A 90 0.12 -5.33 17.66
CA ASP A 90 -0.72 -5.21 18.87
C ASP A 90 -0.58 -3.85 19.57
N THR A 91 0.45 -3.08 19.23
CA THR A 91 0.71 -1.73 19.77
C THR A 91 0.53 -0.62 18.76
N ALA A 92 0.46 -0.97 17.47
CA ALA A 92 0.26 0.00 16.41
C ALA A 92 -1.16 0.57 16.54
N PRO A 93 -1.35 1.91 16.59
CA PRO A 93 -2.67 2.50 16.63
C PRO A 93 -3.41 2.13 15.33
N MET A 94 -4.27 1.11 15.42
CA MET A 94 -5.23 0.80 14.37
C MET A 94 -6.06 2.06 14.15
N SER A 95 -5.98 2.64 12.94
CA SER A 95 -6.69 3.89 12.63
C SER A 95 -8.18 3.82 13.04
N TRP A 96 -8.62 4.77 13.87
CA TRP A 96 -10.02 5.14 14.17
C TRP A 96 -11.03 3.98 14.26
N GLY A 97 -10.89 3.17 15.29
CA GLY A 97 -11.92 2.27 15.79
C GLY A 97 -11.54 1.90 17.21
N GLN A 98 -12.48 1.99 18.15
CA GLN A 98 -12.26 1.63 19.55
C GLN A 98 -11.49 0.31 19.66
N GLU A 99 -10.44 0.29 20.49
CA GLU A 99 -9.83 -0.97 20.91
C GLU A 99 -10.96 -1.88 21.41
N PRO A 100 -11.17 -3.06 20.84
CA PRO A 100 -12.09 -4.01 21.45
C PRO A 100 -11.55 -4.33 22.85
N ASP A 101 -12.42 -4.26 23.86
CA ASP A 101 -12.05 -4.63 25.22
C ASP A 101 -11.37 -6.02 25.20
N PRO A 102 -10.18 -6.18 25.81
CA PRO A 102 -9.45 -7.43 25.76
C PRO A 102 -10.30 -8.55 26.38
N LEU A 103 -10.41 -9.67 25.67
CA LEU A 103 -11.09 -10.86 26.19
C LEU A 103 -10.38 -11.33 27.46
N PRO A 104 -11.06 -12.01 28.40
CA PRO A 104 -10.45 -12.49 29.65
C PRO A 104 -9.20 -13.38 29.43
N GLU A 105 -9.14 -14.11 28.31
CA GLU A 105 -7.99 -14.94 27.91
C GLU A 105 -6.78 -14.11 27.42
N ASP A 106 -6.99 -12.88 26.93
CA ASP A 106 -5.91 -12.01 26.44
C ASP A 106 -5.12 -11.35 27.56
N LYS A 107 -5.63 -11.35 28.81
CA LYS A 107 -4.90 -10.82 29.98
C LYS A 107 -3.66 -11.64 30.36
N GLU A 108 -3.62 -12.92 30.00
CA GLU A 108 -2.45 -13.80 30.26
C GLU A 108 -1.48 -13.88 29.07
N ARG A 109 -1.88 -13.42 27.89
CA ARG A 109 -1.00 -13.41 26.71
C ARG A 109 0.04 -12.30 26.84
N LEU A 110 1.31 -12.68 26.70
CA LEU A 110 2.39 -11.71 26.56
C LEU A 110 2.18 -10.88 25.29
N SER A 111 2.42 -9.57 25.37
CA SER A 111 2.46 -8.72 24.17
C SER A 111 3.49 -9.22 23.17
N MET A 112 3.30 -8.92 21.89
CA MET A 112 4.23 -9.32 20.83
C MET A 112 5.65 -8.79 21.10
N SER A 113 5.76 -7.59 21.67
CA SER A 113 7.04 -6.99 22.11
C SER A 113 7.74 -7.82 23.19
N ARG A 114 7.02 -8.28 24.21
CA ARG A 114 7.60 -9.13 25.27
C ARG A 114 7.97 -10.51 24.75
N LEU A 115 7.14 -11.10 23.89
CA LEU A 115 7.46 -12.37 23.22
C LEU A 115 8.71 -12.24 22.36
N TYR A 116 8.85 -11.13 21.63
CA TYR A 116 10.04 -10.81 20.85
C TYR A 116 11.29 -10.73 21.73
N GLU A 117 11.25 -9.99 22.84
CA GLU A 117 12.38 -9.86 23.76
C GLU A 117 12.81 -11.20 24.35
N HIS A 118 11.84 -12.01 24.81
CA HIS A 118 12.11 -13.36 25.32
C HIS A 118 12.77 -14.24 24.27
N LEU A 119 12.20 -14.26 23.06
CA LEU A 119 12.70 -15.05 21.94
C LEU A 119 14.10 -14.62 21.51
N LEU A 120 14.38 -13.32 21.52
CA LEU A 120 15.68 -12.76 21.21
C LEU A 120 16.75 -13.25 22.20
N VAL A 121 16.49 -13.13 23.51
CA VAL A 121 17.42 -13.57 24.57
C VAL A 121 17.70 -15.07 24.49
N GLU A 122 16.67 -15.89 24.22
CA GLU A 122 16.86 -17.33 24.03
C GLU A 122 17.73 -17.67 22.82
N ASN A 123 17.44 -17.05 21.67
CA ASN A 123 18.16 -17.32 20.43
C ASN A 123 19.59 -16.77 20.45
N GLU A 124 19.83 -15.65 21.15
CA GLU A 124 21.18 -15.17 21.42
C GLU A 124 22.01 -16.19 22.19
N LYS A 125 21.46 -16.76 23.27
CA LYS A 125 22.13 -17.81 24.05
C LYS A 125 22.38 -19.05 23.20
N LEU A 126 21.40 -19.45 22.38
CA LEU A 126 21.51 -20.60 21.48
C LEU A 126 22.62 -20.39 20.43
N VAL A 127 22.65 -19.24 19.76
CA VAL A 127 23.69 -18.91 18.77
C VAL A 127 25.05 -18.75 19.45
N GLN A 128 25.13 -18.12 20.62
CA GLN A 128 26.37 -18.05 21.40
C GLN A 128 26.91 -19.44 21.74
N ASN A 129 26.05 -20.37 22.15
CA ASN A 129 26.43 -21.74 22.43
C ASN A 129 26.89 -22.49 21.17
N MET A 130 26.21 -22.32 20.03
CA MET A 130 26.63 -22.93 18.75
C MET A 130 27.99 -22.38 18.25
N LEU A 131 28.29 -21.11 18.54
CA LEU A 131 29.53 -20.46 18.15
C LEU A 131 30.68 -20.65 19.16
N LYS A 132 30.47 -21.37 20.27
CA LYS A 132 31.55 -21.69 21.21
C LYS A 132 32.64 -22.49 20.50
N GLY A 133 33.85 -21.95 20.43
CA GLY A 133 35.00 -22.57 19.77
C GLY A 133 35.21 -22.16 18.31
N ILE A 134 34.34 -21.32 17.74
CA ILE A 134 34.50 -20.70 16.42
C ILE A 134 34.99 -19.26 16.62
N SER A 135 35.87 -18.77 15.74
CA SER A 135 36.29 -17.36 15.73
C SER A 135 35.06 -16.44 15.74
N ARG A 136 35.05 -15.39 16.59
CA ARG A 136 33.91 -14.47 16.73
C ARG A 136 33.58 -13.85 15.37
N ALA A 137 32.41 -14.17 14.83
CA ALA A 137 31.88 -13.48 13.66
C ALA A 137 31.65 -11.99 13.99
N PRO A 138 31.86 -11.05 13.03
CA PRO A 138 31.54 -9.65 13.22
C PRO A 138 30.07 -9.49 13.62
N ARG A 139 29.83 -8.95 14.80
CA ARG A 139 28.47 -8.61 15.27
C ARG A 139 28.25 -7.12 15.08
N PRO A 140 27.07 -6.69 14.61
CA PRO A 140 26.66 -5.31 14.72
C PRO A 140 26.42 -5.05 16.21
N ASN A 141 27.47 -4.56 16.87
CA ASN A 141 27.44 -4.17 18.27
C ASN A 141 27.61 -2.65 18.42
N ASN A 142 27.70 -1.91 17.30
CA ASN A 142 27.76 -0.46 17.33
C ASN A 142 26.35 0.11 17.48
N PRO A 143 26.00 0.79 18.61
CA PRO A 143 24.71 1.43 18.77
C PRO A 143 24.46 2.55 17.74
N GLU A 144 25.52 3.06 17.10
CA GLU A 144 25.43 4.07 16.03
C GLU A 144 24.90 3.50 14.71
N GLU A 145 24.77 2.18 14.58
CA GLU A 145 24.24 1.50 13.39
C GLU A 145 22.91 0.77 13.71
N PRO A 146 21.82 1.51 14.00
CA PRO A 146 20.57 0.94 14.51
C PRO A 146 19.92 -0.05 13.55
N PHE A 147 20.05 0.16 12.24
CA PHE A 147 19.55 -0.78 11.22
C PHE A 147 20.23 -2.15 11.32
N ASP A 148 21.55 -2.14 11.50
CA ASP A 148 22.37 -3.34 11.53
C ASP A 148 22.07 -4.18 12.78
N VAL A 149 21.88 -3.51 13.91
CA VAL A 149 21.42 -4.11 15.17
C VAL A 149 20.02 -4.72 14.99
N ALA A 150 19.06 -3.95 14.50
CA ALA A 150 17.68 -4.41 14.31
C ALA A 150 17.61 -5.61 13.36
N LEU A 151 18.36 -5.58 12.26
CA LEU A 151 18.41 -6.68 11.31
C LEU A 151 18.99 -7.96 11.93
N GLN A 152 20.04 -7.83 12.75
CA GLN A 152 20.61 -8.97 13.45
C GLN A 152 19.62 -9.54 14.49
N GLN A 153 18.88 -8.69 15.21
CA GLN A 153 17.86 -9.14 16.15
C GLN A 153 16.68 -9.83 15.45
N MET A 154 16.15 -9.24 14.37
CA MET A 154 15.11 -9.87 13.54
C MET A 154 15.57 -11.22 13.01
N ARG A 155 16.81 -11.33 12.51
CA ARG A 155 17.39 -12.62 12.07
C ARG A 155 17.41 -13.65 13.20
N LEU A 156 17.78 -13.27 14.41
CA LEU A 156 17.80 -14.18 15.56
C LEU A 156 16.40 -14.67 15.92
N CYS A 157 15.40 -13.79 15.86
CA CYS A 157 14.00 -14.19 16.04
C CYS A 157 13.53 -15.12 14.91
N LEU A 158 13.84 -14.82 13.65
CA LEU A 158 13.44 -15.64 12.50
C LEU A 158 14.12 -17.04 12.47
N LEU A 159 15.25 -17.23 13.15
CA LEU A 159 15.93 -18.54 13.28
C LEU A 159 15.13 -19.54 14.13
N ASN A 160 14.21 -19.05 14.95
CA ASN A 160 13.52 -19.88 15.94
C ASN A 160 12.64 -20.96 15.29
N ARG A 161 12.37 -22.06 16.02
CA ARG A 161 11.52 -23.17 15.54
C ARG A 161 10.31 -23.46 16.46
N ARG A 162 9.85 -22.46 17.22
CA ARG A 162 8.80 -22.65 18.25
C ARG A 162 7.68 -21.60 18.18
N VAL A 163 8.04 -20.35 17.94
CA VAL A 163 7.15 -19.18 17.92
C VAL A 163 7.12 -18.65 16.49
N PRO A 164 6.05 -18.90 15.71
CA PRO A 164 5.95 -18.35 14.36
C PRO A 164 5.96 -16.82 14.41
N CYS A 165 6.87 -16.21 13.66
CA CYS A 165 7.02 -14.76 13.62
C CYS A 165 7.16 -14.24 12.19
N ALA A 166 6.67 -13.02 11.98
CA ALA A 166 6.81 -12.29 10.73
C ALA A 166 7.29 -10.87 11.00
N PHE A 167 8.23 -10.41 10.17
CA PHE A 167 8.73 -9.04 10.23
C PHE A 167 8.60 -8.36 8.87
N VAL A 168 8.29 -7.06 8.87
CA VAL A 168 8.30 -6.19 7.70
C VAL A 168 9.48 -5.23 7.81
N LEU A 169 10.41 -5.26 6.86
CA LEU A 169 11.45 -4.26 6.69
C LEU A 169 10.97 -3.21 5.71
N GLU A 170 10.68 -2.01 6.20
CA GLU A 170 10.15 -0.92 5.39
C GLU A 170 11.26 -0.04 4.83
N HIS A 171 10.96 0.69 3.75
CA HIS A 171 11.86 1.67 3.13
C HIS A 171 13.22 1.10 2.74
N ALA A 172 13.27 -0.15 2.24
CA ALA A 172 14.52 -0.83 1.93
C ALA A 172 15.33 -0.11 0.84
N SER A 173 14.67 0.58 -0.09
CA SER A 173 15.33 1.45 -1.09
C SER A 173 16.12 2.60 -0.48
N GLN A 174 15.80 3.02 0.74
CA GLN A 174 16.46 4.12 1.46
C GLN A 174 17.56 3.62 2.42
N LEU A 175 17.76 2.30 2.54
CA LEU A 175 18.76 1.72 3.45
C LEU A 175 20.15 1.59 2.81
N ILE A 176 20.28 1.82 1.50
CA ILE A 176 21.56 1.80 0.79
C ILE A 176 21.70 3.01 -0.13
N GLY A 177 22.93 3.49 -0.30
CA GLY A 177 23.22 4.55 -1.27
C GLY A 177 23.09 4.08 -2.73
N SER A 178 23.49 2.84 -3.04
CA SER A 178 23.39 2.27 -4.39
C SER A 178 23.48 0.74 -4.36
N ALA A 179 22.57 0.06 -5.07
CA ALA A 179 22.62 -1.40 -5.23
C ALA A 179 23.90 -1.92 -5.90
N ASN A 180 24.56 -1.09 -6.73
CA ASN A 180 25.78 -1.46 -7.45
C ASN A 180 27.07 -1.00 -6.74
N HIS A 181 26.97 -0.01 -5.84
CA HIS A 181 28.11 0.58 -5.15
C HIS A 181 27.85 0.62 -3.64
N MET A 182 27.70 -0.55 -3.03
CA MET A 182 27.53 -0.69 -1.59
C MET A 182 28.87 -0.58 -0.85
N GLN A 183 28.86 0.16 0.24
CA GLN A 183 29.93 0.11 1.23
C GLN A 183 29.93 -1.26 1.93
N MET A 184 31.04 -1.61 2.60
CA MET A 184 31.16 -2.91 3.24
C MET A 184 30.10 -3.13 4.33
N ALA A 185 29.78 -2.10 5.11
CA ALA A 185 28.73 -2.17 6.14
C ALA A 185 27.37 -2.52 5.51
N GLU A 186 26.93 -1.76 4.50
CA GLU A 186 25.68 -2.01 3.74
C GLU A 186 25.67 -3.43 3.13
N ARG A 187 26.78 -3.84 2.52
CA ARG A 187 26.92 -5.18 1.93
C ARG A 187 26.73 -6.26 3.00
N LEU A 188 27.30 -6.09 4.19
CA LEU A 188 27.13 -7.03 5.30
C LEU A 188 25.68 -7.09 5.78
N SER A 189 24.97 -5.96 5.86
CA SER A 189 23.53 -5.94 6.16
C SER A 189 22.75 -6.79 5.15
N PHE A 190 22.97 -6.61 3.86
CA PHE A 190 22.24 -7.38 2.85
C PHE A 190 22.66 -8.86 2.79
N LEU A 191 23.92 -9.18 3.08
CA LEU A 191 24.33 -10.57 3.25
C LEU A 191 23.65 -11.23 4.47
N ARG A 192 23.37 -10.47 5.54
CA ARG A 192 22.54 -10.96 6.65
C ARG A 192 21.12 -11.26 6.17
N LEU A 193 20.52 -10.43 5.30
CA LEU A 193 19.20 -10.73 4.72
C LEU A 193 19.18 -12.03 3.90
N VAL A 194 20.21 -12.27 3.08
CA VAL A 194 20.35 -13.54 2.33
C VAL A 194 20.47 -14.71 3.30
N LYS A 195 21.30 -14.56 4.34
CA LYS A 195 21.50 -15.58 5.36
C LYS A 195 20.20 -15.86 6.14
N THR A 196 19.45 -14.82 6.50
CA THR A 196 18.14 -14.93 7.15
C THR A 196 17.18 -15.76 6.30
N ALA A 197 17.12 -15.52 4.99
CA ALA A 197 16.22 -16.26 4.11
C ALA A 197 16.47 -17.79 4.15
N GLY A 198 17.74 -18.20 4.14
CA GLY A 198 18.11 -19.63 4.18
C GLY A 198 18.06 -20.28 5.56
N GLU A 199 18.19 -19.50 6.64
CA GLU A 199 18.19 -20.03 8.02
C GLU A 199 16.84 -19.88 8.74
N SER A 200 15.87 -19.18 8.15
CA SER A 200 14.56 -18.96 8.75
C SER A 200 13.89 -20.28 9.13
N GLY A 201 13.38 -20.35 10.36
CA GLY A 201 12.81 -21.56 10.91
C GLY A 201 11.45 -21.93 10.32
N ILE A 202 11.19 -23.23 10.26
CA ILE A 202 9.88 -23.81 9.97
C ILE A 202 9.34 -24.35 11.29
N ILE A 203 8.13 -23.94 11.65
CA ILE A 203 7.47 -24.30 12.91
C ILE A 203 6.32 -25.25 12.62
N PRO A 204 6.29 -26.45 13.22
CA PRO A 204 5.11 -27.30 13.18
C PRO A 204 3.98 -26.66 13.98
N ILE A 205 2.84 -26.44 13.34
CA ILE A 205 1.62 -25.90 13.96
C ILE A 205 0.47 -26.89 13.80
N LYS A 206 -0.50 -26.83 14.73
CA LYS A 206 -1.78 -27.52 14.60
C LYS A 206 -2.86 -26.50 14.37
N ARG A 207 -3.59 -26.62 13.25
CA ARG A 207 -4.73 -25.76 12.93
C ARG A 207 -5.89 -26.66 12.54
N ASP A 208 -7.03 -26.49 13.20
CA ASP A 208 -8.25 -27.30 12.99
C ASP A 208 -7.99 -28.82 13.10
N GLY A 209 -7.10 -29.22 14.02
CA GLY A 209 -6.68 -30.62 14.20
C GLY A 209 -5.73 -31.16 13.13
N VAL A 210 -5.42 -30.39 12.08
CA VAL A 210 -4.52 -30.79 11.00
C VAL A 210 -3.12 -30.23 11.26
N ALA A 211 -2.11 -31.10 11.15
CA ALA A 211 -0.70 -30.69 11.21
C ALA A 211 -0.34 -29.86 9.97
N ARG A 212 0.22 -28.68 10.20
CA ARG A 212 0.70 -27.78 9.15
C ARG A 212 2.06 -27.21 9.54
N GLU A 213 2.70 -26.54 8.61
CA GLU A 213 3.96 -25.84 8.82
C GLU A 213 3.75 -24.34 8.67
N ALA A 214 4.34 -23.58 9.59
CA ALA A 214 4.43 -22.14 9.53
C ALA A 214 5.88 -21.74 9.24
N HIS A 215 6.09 -20.94 8.21
CA HIS A 215 7.40 -20.39 7.89
C HIS A 215 7.56 -19.06 8.61
N ASN A 216 8.66 -18.88 9.33
CA ASN A 216 9.07 -17.54 9.75
C ASN A 216 9.34 -16.68 8.52
N LEU A 217 8.73 -15.50 8.48
CA LEU A 217 8.64 -14.69 7.26
C LEU A 217 9.27 -13.31 7.44
N LEU A 218 10.12 -12.94 6.49
CA LEU A 218 10.61 -11.58 6.34
C LEU A 218 10.04 -10.95 5.06
N ILE A 219 9.24 -9.90 5.21
CA ILE A 219 8.76 -9.08 4.09
C ILE A 219 9.68 -7.87 3.98
N ILE A 220 10.17 -7.56 2.79
CA ILE A 220 11.03 -6.41 2.49
C ILE A 220 10.26 -5.50 1.54
N VAL A 221 10.05 -4.24 1.91
CA VAL A 221 9.33 -3.26 1.08
C VAL A 221 10.33 -2.29 0.46
N ALA A 222 10.35 -2.23 -0.87
CA ALA A 222 11.21 -1.34 -1.66
C ALA A 222 10.38 -0.56 -2.69
N ASP A 223 10.86 0.60 -3.12
CA ASP A 223 10.19 1.37 -4.19
C ASP A 223 10.27 0.63 -5.52
N ARG A 224 11.45 0.15 -5.90
CA ARG A 224 11.69 -0.69 -7.08
C ARG A 224 12.52 -1.90 -6.69
N LEU A 225 12.27 -3.03 -7.36
CA LEU A 225 13.07 -4.24 -7.17
C LEU A 225 14.57 -4.02 -7.51
N THR A 226 14.85 -3.14 -8.47
CA THR A 226 16.22 -2.79 -8.90
C THR A 226 16.96 -1.88 -7.91
N ASP A 227 16.27 -1.31 -6.93
CA ASP A 227 16.92 -0.56 -5.85
C ASP A 227 17.62 -1.51 -4.86
N LEU A 228 17.33 -2.81 -4.92
CA LEU A 228 17.96 -3.82 -4.10
C LEU A 228 18.99 -4.61 -4.92
N PRO A 229 20.05 -5.14 -4.27
CA PRO A 229 21.06 -5.94 -4.95
C PRO A 229 20.46 -7.19 -5.59
N THR A 230 20.76 -7.45 -6.86
CA THR A 230 20.18 -8.56 -7.63
C THR A 230 20.39 -9.92 -6.97
N TRP A 231 21.56 -10.15 -6.37
CA TRP A 231 21.90 -11.38 -5.65
C TRP A 231 21.03 -11.65 -4.41
N LEU A 232 20.24 -10.68 -3.93
CA LEU A 232 19.28 -10.88 -2.86
C LEU A 232 18.09 -11.74 -3.33
N TYR A 233 17.62 -11.54 -4.57
CA TYR A 233 16.39 -12.13 -5.08
C TYR A 233 16.57 -13.01 -6.33
N LEU A 234 17.55 -12.71 -7.19
CA LEU A 234 17.79 -13.46 -8.42
C LEU A 234 18.35 -14.84 -8.08
N ASN A 235 17.69 -15.89 -8.59
CA ASN A 235 18.03 -17.29 -8.33
C ASN A 235 18.06 -17.68 -6.83
N ASN A 236 17.39 -16.91 -5.97
CA ASN A 236 17.26 -17.24 -4.56
C ASN A 236 15.97 -18.06 -4.33
N PRO A 237 16.05 -19.36 -3.99
CA PRO A 237 14.87 -20.20 -3.83
C PRO A 237 14.01 -19.82 -2.62
N PHE A 238 14.56 -19.09 -1.66
CA PHE A 238 13.86 -18.64 -0.45
C PHE A 238 13.12 -17.31 -0.63
N SER A 239 13.53 -16.54 -1.63
CA SER A 239 13.02 -15.19 -1.90
C SER A 239 12.08 -15.17 -3.10
N SER A 240 11.14 -14.23 -3.12
CA SER A 240 10.30 -13.94 -4.28
C SER A 240 9.87 -12.48 -4.28
N GLY A 241 9.90 -11.84 -5.45
CA GLY A 241 9.36 -10.50 -5.64
C GLY A 241 7.87 -10.54 -5.96
N ILE A 242 7.11 -9.62 -5.40
CA ILE A 242 5.71 -9.36 -5.73
C ILE A 242 5.58 -7.88 -6.06
N GLU A 243 5.08 -7.58 -7.24
CA GLU A 243 4.78 -6.21 -7.64
C GLU A 243 3.42 -5.78 -7.06
N VAL A 244 3.43 -4.71 -6.28
CA VAL A 244 2.24 -3.98 -5.86
C VAL A 244 1.86 -3.07 -7.02
N GLU A 245 0.96 -3.55 -7.88
CA GLU A 245 0.44 -2.81 -9.03
C GLU A 245 -0.50 -1.67 -8.58
N VAL A 246 -0.70 -0.65 -9.44
CA VAL A 246 -1.84 0.29 -9.31
C VAL A 246 -3.16 -0.47 -9.47
N PRO A 247 -4.27 0.00 -8.88
CA PRO A 247 -5.54 -0.74 -8.91
C PRO A 247 -6.02 -0.99 -10.34
N ARG A 248 -6.33 -2.25 -10.63
CA ARG A 248 -6.88 -2.70 -11.92
C ARG A 248 -8.32 -2.22 -12.11
N ALA A 249 -8.85 -2.29 -13.33
CA ALA A 249 -10.22 -1.87 -13.64
C ALA A 249 -11.28 -2.47 -12.67
N SER A 250 -11.18 -3.76 -12.34
CA SER A 250 -12.09 -4.40 -11.38
C SER A 250 -11.96 -3.85 -9.95
N GLU A 251 -10.73 -3.51 -9.53
CA GLU A 251 -10.43 -2.98 -8.19
C GLU A 251 -10.85 -1.50 -8.09
N ARG A 252 -10.67 -0.72 -9.17
CA ARG A 252 -11.18 0.66 -9.28
C ARG A 252 -12.70 0.69 -9.26
N ARG A 253 -13.34 -0.23 -10.00
CA ARG A 253 -14.79 -0.41 -9.99
C ARG A 253 -15.29 -0.68 -8.57
N HIS A 254 -14.70 -1.67 -7.91
CA HIS A 254 -15.03 -2.04 -6.53
C HIS A 254 -14.87 -0.87 -5.57
N PHE A 255 -13.77 -0.12 -5.68
CA PHE A 255 -13.55 1.09 -4.90
C PHE A 255 -14.70 2.10 -5.09
N PHE A 256 -15.09 2.41 -6.33
CA PHE A 256 -16.17 3.35 -6.58
C PHE A 256 -17.53 2.79 -6.13
N ASP A 257 -17.76 1.49 -6.25
CA ASP A 257 -18.96 0.83 -5.76
C ASP A 257 -19.11 0.98 -4.23
N LEU A 258 -18.01 0.91 -3.49
CA LEU A 258 -17.98 1.07 -2.03
C LEU A 258 -18.07 2.52 -1.57
N TYR A 259 -17.35 3.42 -2.24
CA TYR A 259 -17.06 4.75 -1.69
C TYR A 259 -17.74 5.90 -2.42
N LEU A 260 -18.21 5.73 -3.65
CA LEU A 260 -18.89 6.80 -4.37
C LEU A 260 -20.35 6.93 -3.88
N PRO A 261 -20.85 8.14 -3.57
CA PRO A 261 -22.23 8.31 -3.13
C PRO A 261 -23.25 7.80 -4.16
N SER A 262 -24.31 7.14 -3.70
CA SER A 262 -25.38 6.61 -4.57
C SER A 262 -26.06 7.70 -5.41
N SER A 263 -26.12 8.93 -4.89
CA SER A 263 -26.64 10.11 -5.62
C SER A 263 -25.82 10.50 -6.84
N ILE A 264 -24.56 10.07 -6.92
CA ILE A 264 -23.66 10.32 -8.04
C ILE A 264 -23.63 9.10 -8.95
N LYS A 265 -23.55 7.90 -8.36
CA LYS A 265 -23.49 6.61 -9.06
C LYS A 265 -24.75 6.34 -9.90
N ASN A 266 -25.94 6.58 -9.35
CA ASN A 266 -27.21 6.23 -9.97
C ASN A 266 -27.91 7.44 -10.63
N ASN A 267 -27.17 8.52 -10.88
CA ASN A 267 -27.76 9.72 -11.48
C ASN A 267 -28.01 9.50 -12.98
N GLU A 268 -29.20 9.87 -13.45
CA GLU A 268 -29.60 9.86 -14.87
C GLU A 268 -28.61 10.63 -15.77
N VAL A 269 -27.93 11.64 -15.22
CA VAL A 269 -26.91 12.46 -15.91
C VAL A 269 -25.70 11.62 -16.39
N GLN A 270 -25.47 10.43 -15.83
CA GLN A 270 -24.33 9.58 -16.18
C GLN A 270 -24.54 8.73 -17.43
N GLY A 271 -25.79 8.52 -17.88
CA GLY A 271 -26.13 7.64 -19.00
C GLY A 271 -25.92 6.13 -18.74
N GLU A 272 -26.23 5.28 -19.73
CA GLU A 272 -26.21 3.81 -19.57
C GLU A 272 -24.81 3.20 -19.35
N ARG A 273 -23.74 3.89 -19.77
CA ARG A 273 -22.34 3.42 -19.67
C ARG A 273 -21.46 4.22 -18.70
N GLY A 274 -22.01 5.24 -18.04
CA GLY A 274 -21.18 6.23 -17.33
C GLY A 274 -20.23 5.61 -16.31
N PHE A 275 -20.64 4.55 -15.60
CA PHE A 275 -19.79 3.93 -14.60
C PHE A 275 -18.58 3.19 -15.20
N GLU A 276 -18.72 2.59 -16.39
CA GLU A 276 -17.56 2.03 -17.11
C GLU A 276 -16.65 3.16 -17.60
N ASP A 277 -17.23 4.25 -18.11
CA ASP A 277 -16.45 5.42 -18.54
C ASP A 277 -15.62 6.00 -17.38
N LEU A 278 -16.16 6.02 -16.15
CA LEU A 278 -15.40 6.43 -14.96
C LEU A 278 -14.21 5.49 -14.70
N VAL A 279 -14.41 4.17 -14.80
CA VAL A 279 -13.34 3.17 -14.60
C VAL A 279 -12.24 3.29 -15.65
N ASP A 280 -12.63 3.61 -16.90
CA ASP A 280 -11.72 3.82 -18.02
C ASP A 280 -10.96 5.15 -17.90
N LEU A 281 -11.63 6.25 -17.55
CA LEU A 281 -11.01 7.57 -17.33
C LEU A 281 -10.01 7.58 -16.17
N THR A 282 -10.14 6.61 -15.25
CA THR A 282 -9.28 6.45 -14.08
C THR A 282 -8.22 5.36 -14.28
N ASP A 283 -7.97 4.93 -15.52
CA ASP A 283 -6.88 3.99 -15.79
C ASP A 283 -5.51 4.55 -15.43
N GLY A 284 -4.69 3.69 -14.82
CA GLY A 284 -3.36 4.02 -14.31
C GLY A 284 -3.33 4.86 -13.02
N MET A 285 -4.49 5.23 -12.45
CA MET A 285 -4.56 6.01 -11.22
C MET A 285 -4.32 5.18 -9.95
N SER A 286 -3.74 5.81 -8.94
CA SER A 286 -3.55 5.23 -7.59
C SER A 286 -4.87 5.24 -6.79
N VAL A 287 -4.98 4.43 -5.74
CA VAL A 287 -6.17 4.45 -4.85
C VAL A 287 -6.32 5.81 -4.18
N ARG A 288 -5.20 6.47 -3.85
CA ARG A 288 -5.20 7.85 -3.36
C ARG A 288 -5.86 8.82 -4.34
N ASP A 289 -5.64 8.64 -5.63
CA ASP A 289 -6.28 9.48 -6.67
C ASP A 289 -7.79 9.21 -6.74
N LEU A 290 -8.21 7.93 -6.67
CA LEU A 290 -9.64 7.58 -6.61
C LEU A 290 -10.33 8.18 -5.38
N TYR A 291 -9.62 8.24 -4.24
CA TYR A 291 -10.11 8.93 -3.05
C TYR A 291 -10.24 10.44 -3.28
N GLY A 292 -9.30 11.05 -3.99
CA GLY A 292 -9.36 12.45 -4.40
C GLY A 292 -10.59 12.73 -5.28
N ILE A 293 -10.80 11.89 -6.29
CA ILE A 293 -11.98 11.89 -7.17
C ILE A 293 -13.28 11.82 -6.34
N ARG A 294 -13.36 10.89 -5.39
CA ARG A 294 -14.49 10.79 -4.46
C ARG A 294 -14.69 12.09 -3.67
N LYS A 295 -13.61 12.73 -3.22
CA LYS A 295 -13.69 13.98 -2.47
C LYS A 295 -14.29 15.10 -3.33
N VAL A 296 -13.79 15.27 -4.56
CA VAL A 296 -14.35 16.23 -5.54
C VAL A 296 -15.83 15.94 -5.80
N ALA A 297 -16.19 14.66 -5.97
CA ALA A 297 -17.58 14.23 -6.14
C ALA A 297 -18.51 14.72 -5.02
N ARG A 298 -18.02 14.71 -3.77
CA ARG A 298 -18.81 15.13 -2.60
C ARG A 298 -18.92 16.64 -2.48
N GLU A 299 -17.84 17.35 -2.78
CA GLU A 299 -17.67 18.78 -2.49
C GLU A 299 -18.13 19.68 -3.63
N THR A 300 -18.16 19.19 -4.87
CA THR A 300 -18.45 20.01 -6.05
C THR A 300 -19.74 19.62 -6.77
N ARG A 301 -20.46 20.62 -7.28
CA ARG A 301 -21.68 20.50 -8.07
C ARG A 301 -21.53 21.27 -9.39
N ALA A 302 -22.38 20.96 -10.35
CA ALA A 302 -22.57 21.79 -11.55
C ALA A 302 -23.32 23.09 -11.18
N ASP A 303 -23.35 24.04 -12.11
CA ASP A 303 -23.97 25.36 -11.93
C ASP A 303 -25.47 25.28 -11.61
N ASP A 304 -26.14 24.24 -12.11
CA ASP A 304 -27.55 23.94 -11.85
C ASP A 304 -27.78 23.19 -10.52
N GLY A 305 -26.72 22.97 -9.74
CA GLY A 305 -26.75 22.23 -8.48
C GLY A 305 -26.74 20.70 -8.63
N SER A 306 -26.73 20.17 -9.86
CA SER A 306 -26.67 18.74 -10.10
C SER A 306 -25.26 18.16 -9.84
N PRO A 307 -25.14 16.84 -9.60
CA PRO A 307 -23.84 16.16 -9.61
C PRO A 307 -23.12 16.30 -10.94
N LEU A 308 -21.80 16.53 -10.88
CA LEU A 308 -20.95 16.58 -12.08
C LEU A 308 -20.98 15.26 -12.86
N LYS A 309 -20.80 15.34 -14.18
CA LYS A 309 -20.53 14.16 -14.99
C LYS A 309 -19.18 13.55 -14.60
N PHE A 310 -19.02 12.23 -14.77
CA PHE A 310 -17.77 11.55 -14.41
C PHE A 310 -16.54 12.14 -15.10
N LYS A 311 -16.64 12.54 -16.37
CA LYS A 311 -15.54 13.20 -17.08
C LYS A 311 -15.13 14.52 -16.43
N GLU A 312 -16.09 15.40 -16.15
CA GLU A 312 -15.84 16.69 -15.50
C GLU A 312 -15.25 16.53 -14.11
N LEU A 313 -15.70 15.50 -13.39
CA LEU A 313 -15.20 15.15 -12.06
C LEU A 313 -13.74 14.71 -12.10
N VAL A 314 -13.38 13.84 -13.05
CA VAL A 314 -11.98 13.41 -13.26
C VAL A 314 -11.11 14.57 -13.75
N ASP A 315 -11.62 15.40 -14.67
CA ASP A 315 -10.90 16.57 -15.19
C ASP A 315 -10.64 17.59 -14.08
N ARG A 316 -11.63 17.88 -13.24
CA ARG A 316 -11.50 18.78 -12.09
C ARG A 316 -10.53 18.25 -11.04
N TYR A 317 -10.49 16.94 -10.82
CA TYR A 317 -9.48 16.33 -9.96
C TYR A 317 -8.06 16.48 -10.54
N ARG A 318 -7.87 16.21 -11.84
CA ARG A 318 -6.54 16.25 -12.49
C ARG A 318 -6.00 17.66 -12.69
N TYR A 319 -6.85 18.60 -13.06
CA TYR A 319 -6.45 19.93 -13.53
C TYR A 319 -6.89 21.06 -12.59
N GLY A 320 -7.67 20.75 -11.54
CA GLY A 320 -8.28 21.75 -10.67
C GLY A 320 -9.49 22.43 -11.31
N ASP A 321 -9.99 23.47 -10.65
CA ASP A 321 -10.96 24.39 -11.25
C ASP A 321 -10.27 25.16 -12.37
N ARG A 322 -10.64 24.87 -13.62
CA ARG A 322 -10.34 25.75 -14.74
C ARG A 322 -11.19 27.00 -14.57
N GLU A 323 -10.72 27.98 -13.81
CA GLU A 323 -11.13 29.37 -14.03
C GLU A 323 -10.53 29.78 -15.37
N SER A 324 -11.26 29.59 -16.46
CA SER A 324 -10.90 30.27 -17.69
C SER A 324 -11.05 31.76 -17.41
N GLU A 325 -10.03 32.58 -17.62
CA GLU A 325 -10.19 34.04 -17.56
C GLU A 325 -11.27 34.52 -18.55
N TRP A 326 -11.60 33.70 -19.55
CA TRP A 326 -12.73 33.89 -20.46
C TRP A 326 -14.11 33.67 -19.81
N ASP A 327 -14.24 32.78 -18.82
CA ASP A 327 -15.50 32.54 -18.11
C ASP A 327 -15.89 33.72 -17.21
N SER A 328 -14.91 34.56 -16.83
CA SER A 328 -15.10 35.81 -16.09
C SER A 328 -15.51 37.01 -16.95
N LEU A 329 -15.49 36.86 -18.28
CA LEU A 329 -15.87 37.94 -19.20
C LEU A 329 -17.38 38.01 -19.32
N SER A 330 -17.97 39.07 -18.76
CA SER A 330 -19.39 39.34 -18.96
C SER A 330 -19.69 39.56 -20.45
N PRO A 331 -20.81 39.06 -20.99
CA PRO A 331 -21.23 39.33 -22.37
C PRO A 331 -21.29 40.83 -22.68
N THR A 332 -21.63 41.64 -21.69
CA THR A 332 -21.63 43.10 -21.79
C THR A 332 -20.24 43.71 -21.99
N ARG A 333 -19.17 43.11 -21.45
CA ARG A 333 -17.78 43.53 -21.70
C ARG A 333 -17.32 43.14 -23.10
N LEU A 334 -17.76 41.99 -23.62
CA LEU A 334 -17.49 41.57 -25.00
C LEU A 334 -18.16 42.50 -26.02
N VAL A 335 -19.42 42.88 -25.79
CA VAL A 335 -20.17 43.82 -26.65
C VAL A 335 -19.52 45.21 -26.72
N HIS A 336 -18.88 45.67 -25.64
CA HIS A 336 -18.20 46.96 -25.59
C HIS A 336 -16.67 46.87 -25.80
N ALA A 337 -16.15 45.68 -26.10
CA ALA A 337 -14.71 45.43 -26.17
C ALA A 337 -14.01 46.30 -27.21
N GLU A 338 -14.63 46.48 -28.38
CA GLU A 338 -14.09 47.32 -29.46
C GLU A 338 -13.93 48.78 -29.03
N LYS A 339 -14.92 49.32 -28.33
CA LYS A 339 -14.94 50.72 -27.86
C LYS A 339 -13.95 50.97 -26.71
N GLU A 340 -13.74 49.99 -25.84
CA GLU A 340 -12.77 50.08 -24.73
C GLU A 340 -11.32 49.86 -25.20
N LEU A 341 -11.09 48.92 -26.11
CA LEU A 341 -9.77 48.67 -26.70
C LEU A 341 -9.34 49.83 -27.62
N GLY A 342 -10.27 50.39 -28.39
CA GLY A 342 -9.99 51.53 -29.28
C GLY A 342 -9.56 52.81 -28.56
N LYS A 343 -9.93 52.98 -27.27
CA LYS A 343 -9.42 54.10 -26.45
C LYS A 343 -7.94 53.94 -26.08
N ARG A 344 -7.42 52.72 -26.09
CA ARG A 344 -6.06 52.38 -25.63
C ARG A 344 -5.09 52.09 -26.78
N VAL A 345 -5.61 51.81 -27.98
CA VAL A 345 -4.82 51.44 -29.15
C VAL A 345 -5.03 52.48 -30.26
N ILE A 346 -4.00 53.27 -30.53
CA ILE A 346 -4.05 54.36 -31.53
C ILE A 346 -3.49 53.84 -32.86
N GLY A 347 -4.24 54.01 -33.94
CA GLY A 347 -3.78 53.74 -35.32
C GLY A 347 -3.91 52.29 -35.79
N GLN A 348 -4.56 51.40 -35.04
CA GLN A 348 -4.81 49.99 -35.43
C GLN A 348 -6.30 49.60 -35.36
N GLU A 349 -7.17 50.45 -35.89
CA GLU A 349 -8.63 50.29 -35.82
C GLU A 349 -9.11 48.95 -36.41
N ALA A 350 -8.53 48.52 -37.54
CA ALA A 350 -8.87 47.24 -38.18
C ALA A 350 -8.51 46.01 -37.33
N ALA A 351 -7.42 46.05 -36.57
CA ALA A 351 -7.01 44.95 -35.71
C ALA A 351 -7.89 44.87 -34.45
N VAL A 352 -8.28 46.01 -33.89
CA VAL A 352 -9.19 46.09 -32.74
C VAL A 352 -10.57 45.52 -33.11
N SER A 353 -11.09 45.86 -34.29
CA SER A 353 -12.38 45.35 -34.78
C SER A 353 -12.33 43.83 -35.02
N ALA A 354 -11.26 43.33 -35.65
CA ALA A 354 -11.06 41.89 -35.86
C ALA A 354 -11.02 41.11 -34.55
N CYS A 355 -10.25 41.59 -33.56
CA CYS A 355 -10.16 40.96 -32.24
C CYS A 355 -11.49 40.96 -31.48
N ALA A 356 -12.27 42.04 -31.56
CA ALA A 356 -13.59 42.12 -30.92
C ALA A 356 -14.61 41.17 -31.57
N SER A 357 -14.59 41.06 -32.90
CA SER A 357 -15.49 40.16 -33.64
C SER A 357 -15.22 38.67 -33.40
N ALA A 358 -13.97 38.28 -33.12
CA ALA A 358 -13.59 36.89 -32.86
C ALA A 358 -14.07 36.36 -31.49
N GLY A 359 -14.43 37.25 -30.56
CA GLY A 359 -14.91 36.93 -29.21
C GLY A 359 -16.44 36.83 -29.06
N CYS A 360 -17.20 37.13 -30.12
CA CYS A 360 -18.67 36.99 -30.13
C CYS A 360 -19.05 35.72 -30.91
N PRO A 361 -19.77 34.76 -30.31
CA PRO A 361 -20.37 33.67 -31.08
C PRO A 361 -21.42 34.24 -32.06
N PRO A 362 -21.68 33.58 -33.20
CA PRO A 362 -22.69 34.00 -34.17
C PRO A 362 -24.12 33.99 -33.62
#